data_AF-A0A8J3K1J6-F1
#
_entry.id   AF-A0A8J3K1J6-F1
#
_cell.length_a   1.000
_cell.length_b   1.000
_cell.length_c   1.000
_cell.angle_alpha   90.00
_cell.angle_beta   90.00
_cell.angle_gamma   90.00
#
_symmetry.space_group_name_H-M   'P 1'
#
loop_
_entity.id
_entity.type
_entity.pdbx_description
1 polymer ?
#
loop_
_entity_poly.entity_id
_entity_poly.type
_entity_poly.pdbx_seq_one_letter_code
_entity_poly.pdbx_strand_id
1 'polypeptide(L)' 'MFEAEAPLICSRKGCRATAAWELRWNNPKLHDPQRRKTWLACDEHRQTLADFLSARGFLRETLPLA' A
#
# COMPACT_ATOMS: atom_id res chain seq x y z
N MET A 1 12.88 24.86 10.71
CA MET A 1 11.57 24.29 11.08
C MET A 1 11.57 22.89 10.51
N PHE A 2 11.65 21.86 11.34
CA PHE A 2 11.59 20.47 10.86
C PHE A 2 10.12 20.07 10.85
N GLU A 3 9.57 19.85 9.66
CA GLU A 3 8.29 19.17 9.53
C GLU A 3 8.50 17.73 10.02
N ALA A 4 7.85 17.37 11.13
CA ALA A 4 7.80 15.99 11.55
C ALA A 4 6.94 15.24 10.54
N GLU A 5 7.58 14.46 9.67
CA GLU A 5 6.88 13.53 8.78
C GLU A 5 5.94 12.67 9.63
N ALA A 6 4.64 12.79 9.35
CA ALA A 6 3.64 12.02 10.06
C ALA A 6 3.95 10.52 9.89
N PRO A 7 3.85 9.70 10.94
CA PRO A 7 4.17 8.29 10.86
C PRO A 7 3.32 7.63 9.78
N LEU A 8 3.96 6.94 8.85
CA LEU A 8 3.32 6.23 7.77
C LEU A 8 2.58 5.01 8.35
N ILE A 9 1.25 5.07 8.37
CA ILE A 9 0.41 4.04 9.02
C ILE A 9 -0.08 3.02 8.00
N CYS A 10 -0.14 1.74 8.43
CA CYS A 10 -0.71 0.67 7.63
C CYS A 10 -2.16 0.98 7.18
N SER A 11 -2.43 0.77 5.90
CA SER A 11 -3.74 0.96 5.26
C SER A 11 -4.77 -0.11 5.61
N ARG A 12 -4.39 -1.17 6.34
CA ARG A 12 -5.35 -2.16 6.84
C ARG A 12 -6.30 -1.48 7.81
N LYS A 13 -7.61 -1.60 7.56
CA LYS A 13 -8.65 -1.03 8.43
C LYS A 13 -8.45 -1.49 9.88
N GLY A 14 -8.33 -0.52 10.79
CA GLY A 14 -8.14 -0.76 12.23
C GLY A 14 -6.69 -1.00 12.65
N CYS A 15 -5.75 -1.11 11.70
CA CYS A 15 -4.33 -1.20 12.03
C CYS A 15 -3.76 0.21 12.25
N ARG A 16 -2.91 0.34 13.27
CA ARG A 16 -2.16 1.56 13.58
C ARG A 16 -0.65 1.34 13.61
N ALA A 17 -0.19 0.17 13.17
CA ALA A 17 1.22 -0.15 13.10
C ALA A 17 1.91 0.72 12.03
N THR A 18 3.17 1.03 12.27
CA THR A 18 4.05 1.69 11.30
C THR A 18 4.16 0.81 10.06
N ALA A 19 3.99 1.41 8.91
CA ALA A 19 4.18 0.73 7.63
C ALA A 19 5.67 0.59 7.34
N ALA A 20 6.03 -0.56 6.78
CA ALA A 20 7.37 -0.86 6.26
C ALA A 20 7.34 -1.18 4.76
N TRP A 21 6.14 -1.18 4.15
CA TRP A 21 5.94 -1.59 2.77
C TRP A 21 4.96 -0.68 2.03
N GLU A 22 5.22 -0.47 0.74
CA GLU A 22 4.35 0.14 -0.24
C GLU A 22 3.81 -0.91 -1.21
N LEU A 23 2.49 -1.02 -1.30
CA LEU A 23 1.83 -1.84 -2.31
C LEU A 23 1.27 -0.91 -3.37
N ARG A 24 1.90 -0.90 -4.54
CA ARG A 24 1.46 -0.12 -5.70
C ARG A 24 0.46 -0.93 -6.50
N TRP A 25 -0.69 -0.34 -6.76
CA TRP A 25 -1.80 -1.01 -7.43
C TRP A 25 -2.53 -0.11 -8.42
N ASN A 26 -3.21 -0.73 -9.38
CA ASN A 26 -4.04 -0.06 -10.36
C ASN A 26 -5.28 -0.91 -10.65
N ASN A 27 -6.47 -0.29 -10.49
CA ASN A 27 -7.73 -0.86 -10.94
C ASN A 27 -8.06 -0.29 -12.33
N PRO A 28 -7.88 -1.06 -13.42
CA PRO A 28 -8.07 -0.56 -14.79
C PRO A 28 -9.52 -0.19 -15.11
N LYS A 29 -10.49 -0.63 -14.29
CA LYS A 29 -11.90 -0.24 -14.46
C LYS A 29 -12.18 1.20 -14.01
N LEU A 30 -11.31 1.78 -13.17
CA LEU A 30 -11.51 3.10 -12.56
C LEU A 30 -10.35 4.07 -12.81
N HIS A 31 -9.19 3.58 -13.23
CA HIS A 31 -7.96 4.35 -13.30
C HIS A 31 -7.29 4.16 -14.66
N ASP A 32 -6.71 5.25 -15.17
CA ASP A 32 -5.84 5.20 -16.33
C ASP A 32 -4.71 4.15 -16.11
N PRO A 33 -4.27 3.43 -17.16
CA PRO A 33 -3.21 2.41 -17.04
C PRO A 33 -1.89 2.93 -16.47
N GLN A 34 -1.61 4.23 -16.53
CA GLN A 34 -0.40 4.85 -15.97
C GLN A 34 -0.57 5.22 -14.49
N ARG A 35 -1.81 5.40 -14.02
CA ARG A 35 -2.07 5.79 -12.64
C ARG A 35 -1.77 4.62 -11.69
N ARG A 36 -0.99 4.87 -10.64
CA ARG A 36 -0.77 3.92 -9.53
C ARG A 36 -1.23 4.56 -8.25
N LYS A 37 -1.97 3.79 -7.44
CA LYS A 37 -2.25 4.14 -6.05
C LYS A 37 -1.32 3.33 -5.16
N THR A 38 -0.99 3.86 -4.00
CA THR A 38 -0.17 3.19 -2.98
C THR A 38 -1.03 2.88 -1.76
N TRP A 39 -0.93 1.64 -1.29
CA TRP A 39 -1.35 1.26 0.06
C TRP A 39 -0.11 0.96 0.90
N LEU A 40 -0.13 1.42 2.13
CA LEU A 40 0.95 1.20 3.08
C LEU A 40 0.66 -0.07 3.89
N ALA A 41 1.69 -0.87 4.18
CA ALA A 41 1.53 -2.08 4.98
C ALA A 41 2.65 -2.25 6.02
N CYS A 42 2.28 -2.70 7.22
CA CYS A 42 3.24 -3.29 8.15
C CYS A 42 3.55 -4.74 7.75
N ASP A 43 4.57 -5.33 8.35
CA ASP A 43 4.98 -6.72 8.06
C ASP A 43 3.86 -7.74 8.25
N GLU A 44 3.03 -7.57 9.29
CA GLU A 44 1.88 -8.46 9.56
C GLU A 44 0.82 -8.43 8.44
N HIS A 45 0.60 -7.27 7.83
CA HIS A 45 -0.52 -7.06 6.90
C HIS A 45 -0.12 -6.99 5.43
N ARG A 46 1.18 -6.94 5.13
CA ARG A 46 1.71 -6.91 3.76
C ARG A 46 1.10 -8.03 2.92
N GLN A 47 1.17 -9.28 3.40
CA GLN A 47 0.73 -10.44 2.63
C GLN A 47 -0.78 -10.38 2.36
N THR A 48 -1.60 -10.14 3.40
CA THR A 48 -3.06 -10.07 3.24
C THR A 48 -3.51 -8.98 2.26
N LEU A 49 -2.88 -7.80 2.30
CA LEU A 49 -3.21 -6.71 1.37
C LEU A 49 -2.74 -7.02 -0.05
N ALA A 50 -1.56 -7.63 -0.20
CA ALA A 50 -1.04 -8.06 -1.49
C ALA A 50 -1.92 -9.13 -2.13
N ASP A 51 -2.38 -10.13 -1.35
CA ASP A 51 -3.28 -11.18 -1.82
C ASP A 51 -4.62 -10.60 -2.29
N PHE A 52 -5.18 -9.66 -1.51
CA PHE A 52 -6.42 -8.97 -1.87
C PHE A 52 -6.32 -8.26 -3.24
N LEU A 53 -5.21 -7.58 -3.48
CA LEU A 53 -4.95 -6.86 -4.73
C LEU A 53 -4.64 -7.83 -5.88
N SER A 54 -3.87 -8.88 -5.61
CA SER A 54 -3.46 -9.89 -6.60
C SER A 54 -4.63 -10.71 -7.11
N ALA A 55 -5.52 -11.15 -6.21
CA ALA A 55 -6.73 -11.89 -6.56
C ALA A 55 -7.67 -11.13 -7.52
N ARG A 56 -7.52 -9.80 -7.58
CA ARG A 56 -8.29 -8.91 -8.48
C ARG A 56 -7.49 -8.43 -9.69
N GLY A 57 -6.23 -8.84 -9.82
CA GLY A 57 -5.31 -8.37 -10.87
C GLY A 57 -4.93 -6.89 -10.74
N PHE A 58 -5.04 -6.32 -9.53
CA PHE A 58 -4.77 -4.91 -9.28
C PHE A 58 -3.34 -4.67 -8.80
N LEU A 59 -2.71 -5.65 -8.15
CA LEU A 59 -1.35 -5.49 -7.63
C LEU A 59 -0.37 -5.31 -8.79
N ARG A 60 0.52 -4.32 -8.65
CA ARG A 60 1.57 -4.04 -9.63
C ARG A 60 2.93 -4.30 -9.02
N GLU A 61 3.19 -3.72 -7.86
CA GLU A 61 4.49 -3.81 -7.19
C GLU A 61 4.31 -3.80 -5.67
N THR A 62 5.25 -4.44 -4.97
CA THR A 62 5.39 -4.36 -3.51
C THR A 62 6.83 -3.97 -3.22
N LEU A 63 7.03 -2.81 -2.61
CA LEU A 63 8.35 -2.24 -2.34
C LEU A 63 8.52 -2.00 -0.84
N PRO A 64 9.74 -2.11 -0.28
CA PRO A 64 10.04 -1.60 1.05
C PRO A 64 9.83 -0.08 1.11
N LEU A 65 9.27 0.40 2.21
CA LEU A 65 9.16 1.82 2.52
C LEU A 65 10.52 2.29 3.05
N ALA A 66 11.18 3.20 2.33
CA ALA A 66 12.50 3.74 2.68
C ALA A 66 12.40 4.91 3.66
#